data_AF-A0A3D4I259-F1
#
_entry.id   AF-A0A3D4I259-F1
#
_cell.length_a   1.000
_cell.length_b   1.000
_cell.length_c   1.000
_cell.angle_alpha   90.00
_cell.angle_beta   90.00
_cell.angle_gamma   90.00
#
_symmetry.space_group_name_H-M   'P 1'
#
loop_
_entity.id
_entity.type
_entity.pdbx_description
1 polymer ?
#
loop_
_entity_poly.entity_id
_entity_poly.type
_entity_poly.pdbx_seq_one_letter_code
_entity_poly.pdbx_strand_id
1 'polypeptide(L)'
;HCQIESAIDVIVLRAETGALPTGFDLKKTVPKDFAVMQKISRMYTYVLFKLLGEKVDEKNIFQAEKDCRLASGLLNDRTTFKKGFVERVEKRTGRYNHSCCIRGICEDEKYDYANILHSGWRYPGGSTVTRTESFFDLYDKSVDESAAFMRSFYSTED
;
A
#
# COMPACT_ATOMS: atom_id res chain seq x y z
N HIS A 1 10.65 4.88 0.86
CA HIS A 1 9.24 4.81 0.47
C HIS A 1 8.67 3.43 0.76
N CYS A 2 9.05 2.39 -0.01
CA CYS A 2 8.50 1.03 0.13
C CYS A 2 8.57 0.42 1.54
N GLN A 3 9.61 0.72 2.32
CA GLN A 3 9.72 0.24 3.70
C GLN A 3 8.62 0.81 4.62
N ILE A 4 8.28 2.09 4.47
CA ILE A 4 7.25 2.76 5.27
C ILE A 4 5.88 2.18 4.90
N GLU A 5 5.58 2.08 3.59
CA GLU A 5 4.34 1.48 3.09
C GLU A 5 4.18 0.03 3.58
N SER A 6 5.25 -0.76 3.50
CA SER A 6 5.25 -2.13 4.01
C SER A 6 4.99 -2.24 5.49
N ALA A 7 5.55 -1.32 6.29
CA ALA A 7 5.34 -1.29 7.73
C ALA A 7 3.90 -0.88 8.07
N ILE A 8 3.38 0.16 7.41
CA ILE A 8 2.00 0.62 7.60
C ILE A 8 1.01 -0.50 7.22
N ASP A 9 1.21 -1.20 6.10
CA ASP A 9 0.34 -2.33 5.73
C ASP A 9 0.26 -3.41 6.82
N VAL A 10 1.40 -3.75 7.44
CA VAL A 10 1.46 -4.74 8.53
C VAL A 10 0.77 -4.20 9.79
N ILE A 11 0.98 -2.93 10.12
CA ILE A 11 0.35 -2.27 11.27
C ILE A 11 -1.17 -2.23 11.09
N VAL A 12 -1.66 -1.78 9.94
CA VAL A 12 -3.09 -1.68 9.61
C VAL A 12 -3.72 -3.07 9.56
N LEU A 13 -3.09 -4.06 8.90
CA LEU A 13 -3.61 -5.42 8.86
C LEU A 13 -3.84 -5.98 10.27
N ARG A 14 -2.87 -5.80 11.18
CA ARG A 14 -2.98 -6.28 12.57
C ARG A 14 -4.04 -5.51 13.34
N ALA A 15 -4.13 -4.19 13.16
CA ALA A 15 -5.13 -3.37 13.84
C ALA A 15 -6.56 -3.76 13.42
N GLU A 16 -6.80 -3.92 12.12
CA GLU A 16 -8.14 -4.19 11.56
C GLU A 16 -8.60 -5.64 11.75
N THR A 17 -7.67 -6.61 11.64
CA THR A 17 -8.05 -8.03 11.57
C THR A 17 -7.51 -8.88 12.71
N GLY A 18 -6.58 -8.37 13.51
CA GLY A 18 -5.81 -9.14 14.48
C GLY A 18 -4.91 -10.22 13.86
N ALA A 19 -4.84 -10.30 12.53
CA ALA A 19 -4.08 -11.32 11.83
C ALA A 19 -2.63 -10.91 11.59
N LEU A 20 -1.73 -11.89 11.61
CA LEU A 20 -0.35 -11.70 11.18
C LEU A 20 -0.25 -11.69 9.65
N PRO A 21 0.74 -10.98 9.08
CA PRO A 21 1.00 -10.97 7.63
C PRO A 21 1.19 -12.37 7.04
N THR A 22 1.70 -13.32 7.82
CA THR A 22 1.87 -14.73 7.42
C THR A 22 0.55 -15.46 7.16
N GLY A 23 -0.53 -15.02 7.81
CA GLY A 23 -1.89 -15.52 7.60
C GLY A 23 -2.61 -14.86 6.43
N PHE A 24 -2.07 -13.75 5.91
CA PHE A 24 -2.67 -12.99 4.82
C PHE A 24 -2.04 -13.37 3.47
N ASP A 25 -2.82 -14.02 2.61
CA ASP A 25 -2.34 -14.41 1.29
C ASP A 25 -2.48 -13.26 0.29
N LEU A 26 -1.41 -12.48 0.12
CA LEU A 26 -1.35 -11.36 -0.83
C LEU A 26 -1.70 -11.78 -2.27
N LYS A 27 -1.49 -13.05 -2.65
CA LYS A 27 -1.83 -13.53 -4.00
C LYS A 27 -3.35 -13.69 -4.20
N LYS A 28 -4.15 -13.66 -3.12
CA LYS A 28 -5.62 -13.69 -3.20
C LYS A 28 -6.25 -12.31 -3.37
N THR A 29 -5.51 -11.23 -3.11
CA THR A 29 -6.02 -9.86 -3.32
C THR A 29 -6.07 -9.47 -4.80
N VAL A 30 -5.41 -10.26 -5.65
CA VAL A 30 -5.33 -10.07 -7.10
C VAL A 30 -6.08 -11.19 -7.82
N PRO A 31 -6.74 -10.91 -8.96
CA PRO A 31 -7.50 -11.91 -9.70
C PRO A 31 -6.66 -13.15 -10.03
N LYS A 32 -7.28 -14.32 -10.04
CA LYS A 32 -6.67 -15.57 -10.54
C LYS A 32 -7.21 -15.96 -11.92
N ASP A 33 -8.45 -15.62 -12.20
CA ASP A 33 -9.16 -15.98 -13.43
C ASP A 33 -8.74 -15.06 -14.59
N PHE A 34 -8.31 -15.68 -15.69
CA PHE A 34 -7.93 -14.98 -16.92
C PHE A 34 -9.08 -14.22 -17.56
N ALA A 35 -10.32 -14.73 -17.46
CA ALA A 35 -11.48 -14.02 -17.97
C ALA A 35 -11.71 -12.72 -17.20
N VAL A 36 -11.54 -12.74 -15.87
CA VAL A 36 -11.63 -11.55 -15.03
C VAL A 36 -10.51 -10.56 -15.35
N MET A 37 -9.27 -11.03 -15.45
CA MET A 37 -8.13 -10.19 -15.87
C MET A 37 -8.36 -9.52 -17.22
N GLN A 38 -8.96 -10.24 -18.19
CA GLN A 38 -9.28 -9.69 -19.49
C GLN A 38 -10.37 -8.60 -19.44
N LYS A 39 -11.37 -8.77 -18.56
CA LYS A 39 -12.38 -7.72 -18.35
C LYS A 39 -11.77 -6.47 -17.72
N ILE A 40 -10.88 -6.67 -16.74
CA ILE A 40 -10.14 -5.58 -16.08
C ILE A 40 -9.23 -4.86 -17.08
N SER A 41 -8.50 -5.59 -17.94
CA SER A 41 -7.64 -4.97 -18.94
C SER A 41 -8.42 -4.11 -19.93
N ARG A 42 -9.57 -4.58 -20.41
CA ARG A 42 -10.46 -3.80 -21.29
C ARG A 42 -10.99 -2.54 -20.60
N MET A 43 -11.40 -2.67 -19.34
CA MET A 43 -11.88 -1.54 -18.54
C MET A 43 -10.78 -0.47 -18.43
N TYR A 44 -9.56 -0.85 -18.03
CA TYR A 44 -8.46 0.11 -17.92
C TYR A 44 -8.05 0.71 -19.26
N THR A 45 -7.99 -0.07 -20.35
CA THR A 45 -7.74 0.49 -21.70
C THR A 45 -8.78 1.55 -22.05
N TYR A 46 -10.06 1.31 -21.75
CA TYR A 46 -11.12 2.29 -22.00
C TYR A 46 -10.97 3.54 -21.12
N VAL A 47 -10.73 3.37 -19.82
CA VAL A 47 -10.61 4.49 -18.87
C VAL A 47 -9.40 5.36 -19.18
N LEU A 48 -8.24 4.75 -19.47
CA LEU A 48 -7.02 5.48 -19.83
C LEU A 48 -7.23 6.28 -21.13
N PHE A 49 -7.86 5.68 -22.12
CA PHE A 49 -8.19 6.40 -23.35
C PHE A 49 -9.19 7.53 -23.10
N LYS A 50 -10.21 7.31 -22.27
CA LYS A 50 -11.27 8.30 -22.05
C LYS A 50 -10.83 9.49 -21.20
N LEU A 51 -10.01 9.26 -20.17
CA LEU A 51 -9.59 10.30 -19.22
C LEU A 51 -8.28 10.98 -19.63
N LEU A 52 -7.32 10.21 -20.17
CA LEU A 52 -5.97 10.70 -20.47
C LEU A 52 -5.70 10.81 -21.97
N GLY A 53 -6.59 10.29 -22.83
CA GLY A 53 -6.36 10.24 -24.28
C GLY A 53 -5.32 9.21 -24.71
N GLU A 54 -4.80 8.40 -23.78
CA GLU A 54 -3.72 7.45 -24.05
C GLU A 54 -4.24 6.14 -24.65
N LYS A 55 -3.68 5.75 -25.79
CA LYS A 55 -3.97 4.47 -26.44
C LYS A 55 -3.02 3.40 -25.95
N VAL A 56 -3.45 2.64 -24.95
CA VAL A 56 -2.70 1.50 -24.41
C VAL A 56 -3.27 0.18 -24.95
N ASP A 57 -2.41 -0.71 -25.43
CA ASP A 57 -2.83 -2.05 -25.88
C ASP A 57 -3.35 -2.86 -24.68
N GLU A 58 -4.54 -3.45 -24.81
CA GLU A 58 -5.14 -4.36 -23.83
C GLU A 58 -4.17 -5.47 -23.42
N LYS A 59 -3.34 -5.96 -24.36
CA LYS A 59 -2.35 -7.01 -24.08
C LYS A 59 -1.31 -6.59 -23.04
N ASN A 60 -0.89 -5.33 -23.06
CA ASN A 60 0.09 -4.81 -22.10
C ASN A 60 -0.50 -4.73 -20.70
N ILE A 61 -1.75 -4.28 -20.58
CA ILE A 61 -2.46 -4.24 -19.29
C ILE A 61 -2.71 -5.66 -18.79
N PHE A 62 -3.12 -6.58 -19.67
CA PHE A 62 -3.30 -7.97 -19.31
C PHE A 62 -2.01 -8.65 -18.85
N GLN A 63 -0.87 -8.31 -19.45
CA GLN A 63 0.43 -8.78 -18.97
C GLN A 63 0.79 -8.16 -17.61
N ALA A 64 0.52 -6.87 -17.41
CA ALA A 64 0.72 -6.19 -16.13
C ALA A 64 -0.10 -6.85 -14.99
N GLU A 65 -1.33 -7.28 -15.27
CA GLU A 65 -2.15 -8.06 -14.31
C GLU A 65 -1.49 -9.39 -13.90
N LYS A 66 -0.91 -10.11 -14.87
CA LYS A 66 -0.17 -11.36 -14.59
C LYS A 66 1.09 -11.08 -13.78
N ASP A 67 1.82 -10.04 -14.13
CA ASP A 67 3.05 -9.65 -13.45
C ASP A 67 2.77 -9.18 -12.03
N CYS A 68 1.67 -8.43 -11.82
CA CYS A 68 1.16 -8.07 -10.51
C CYS A 68 0.88 -9.32 -9.68
N ARG A 69 0.15 -10.31 -10.23
CA ARG A 69 -0.10 -11.58 -9.54
C ARG A 69 1.17 -12.35 -9.19
N LEU A 70 2.17 -12.33 -10.08
CA LEU A 70 3.46 -12.95 -9.82
C LEU A 70 4.20 -12.23 -8.70
N ALA A 71 4.29 -10.90 -8.78
CA ALA A 71 4.91 -10.05 -7.78
C ALA A 71 4.25 -10.21 -6.40
N SER A 72 2.92 -10.18 -6.32
CA SER A 72 2.18 -10.45 -5.07
C SER A 72 2.53 -11.81 -4.46
N GLY A 73 2.77 -12.83 -5.28
CA GLY A 73 3.22 -14.15 -4.80
C GLY A 73 4.68 -14.16 -4.31
N LEU A 74 5.56 -13.39 -4.96
CA LEU A 74 6.97 -13.27 -4.57
C LEU A 74 7.11 -12.49 -3.26
N LEU A 75 6.41 -11.36 -3.15
CA LEU A 75 6.40 -10.47 -1.99
C LEU A 75 5.68 -11.06 -0.77
N ASN A 76 4.84 -12.07 -0.96
CA ASN A 76 4.21 -12.79 0.14
C ASN A 76 5.24 -13.69 0.88
N ASP A 77 5.62 -13.31 2.09
CA ASP A 77 6.54 -14.06 2.94
C ASP A 77 5.82 -14.89 4.02
N ARG A 78 5.12 -15.94 3.58
CA ARG A 78 4.41 -16.86 4.46
C ARG A 78 5.31 -17.54 5.50
N THR A 79 6.58 -17.77 5.16
CA THR A 79 7.54 -18.50 6.01
C THR A 79 8.47 -17.59 6.78
N THR A 80 8.39 -16.27 6.60
CA THR A 80 9.17 -15.23 7.32
C THR A 80 10.68 -15.26 7.06
N PHE A 81 11.13 -16.19 6.23
CA PHE A 81 12.53 -16.39 5.86
C PHE A 81 12.93 -15.58 4.64
N LYS A 82 11.99 -15.23 3.74
CA LYS A 82 12.35 -14.55 2.48
C LYS A 82 12.91 -13.18 2.77
N LYS A 83 12.24 -12.38 3.62
CA LYS A 83 12.70 -11.04 3.98
C LYS A 83 14.09 -11.08 4.59
N GLY A 84 14.30 -11.89 5.63
CA GLY A 84 15.60 -12.00 6.30
C GLY A 84 16.72 -12.59 5.44
N PHE A 85 16.41 -13.40 4.42
CA PHE A 85 17.40 -13.82 3.42
C PHE A 85 17.79 -12.67 2.49
N VAL A 86 16.81 -11.97 1.92
CA VAL A 86 17.04 -10.86 1.00
C VAL A 86 17.79 -9.72 1.70
N GLU A 87 17.42 -9.38 2.93
CA GLU A 87 18.13 -8.37 3.74
C GLU A 87 19.60 -8.73 3.97
N ARG A 88 19.93 -10.00 4.22
CA ARG A 88 21.33 -10.43 4.40
C ARG A 88 22.16 -10.29 3.12
N VAL A 89 21.54 -10.51 1.96
CA VAL A 89 22.20 -10.31 0.66
C VAL A 89 22.39 -8.82 0.40
N GLU A 90 21.34 -8.02 0.60
CA GLU A 90 21.35 -6.57 0.40
C GLU A 90 22.25 -5.81 1.38
N LYS A 91 22.43 -6.34 2.60
CA LYS A 91 23.37 -5.77 3.58
C LYS A 91 24.81 -5.74 3.05
N ARG A 92 25.18 -6.64 2.12
CA ARG A 92 26.50 -6.64 1.48
C ARG A 92 26.69 -5.49 0.50
N THR A 93 25.61 -5.03 -0.13
CA THR A 93 25.62 -3.92 -1.09
C THR A 93 25.21 -2.58 -0.46
N GLY A 94 24.64 -2.61 0.74
CA GLY A 94 24.13 -1.44 1.46
C GLY A 94 22.86 -0.84 0.86
N ARG A 95 22.22 -1.53 -0.09
CA ARG A 95 21.03 -1.05 -0.82
C ARG A 95 19.87 -2.01 -0.58
N TYR A 96 18.84 -1.54 0.13
CA TYR A 96 17.64 -2.30 0.49
C TYR A 96 16.48 -1.99 -0.47
N ASN A 97 16.56 -2.52 -1.69
CA ASN A 97 15.59 -2.22 -2.76
C ASN A 97 14.49 -3.29 -2.87
N HIS A 98 14.77 -4.50 -2.43
CA HIS A 98 13.90 -5.66 -2.57
C HIS A 98 13.31 -6.09 -1.23
N SER A 99 14.12 -6.13 -0.16
CA SER A 99 13.61 -6.50 1.17
C SER A 99 12.53 -5.55 1.67
N CYS A 100 12.66 -4.27 1.31
CA CYS A 100 11.73 -3.21 1.71
C CYS A 100 10.34 -3.36 1.07
N CYS A 101 10.19 -4.20 0.05
CA CYS A 101 8.90 -4.53 -0.56
C CYS A 101 8.28 -5.80 0.04
N ILE A 102 9.04 -6.59 0.80
CA ILE A 102 8.56 -7.83 1.42
C ILE A 102 7.95 -7.52 2.79
N ARG A 103 6.72 -7.98 3.02
CA ARG A 103 6.02 -7.82 4.30
C ARG A 103 6.57 -8.83 5.30
N GLY A 104 7.28 -8.35 6.33
CA GLY A 104 7.77 -9.19 7.44
C GLY A 104 6.67 -9.48 8.45
N ILE A 105 6.94 -10.31 9.47
CA ILE A 105 5.99 -10.56 10.58
C ILE A 105 5.67 -9.26 11.32
N CYS A 106 6.72 -8.50 11.60
CA CYS A 106 6.65 -7.21 12.26
C CYS A 106 7.49 -6.18 11.47
N GLU A 107 7.12 -4.93 11.68
CA GLU A 107 7.90 -3.72 11.46
C GLU A 107 9.21 -3.73 12.28
N ASP A 108 10.15 -2.87 11.90
CA ASP A 108 11.38 -2.66 12.69
C ASP A 108 11.03 -1.90 13.98
N GLU A 109 11.42 -2.42 15.14
CA GLU A 109 11.16 -1.83 16.46
C GLU A 109 11.83 -0.46 16.65
N LYS A 110 12.79 -0.10 15.78
CA LYS A 110 13.53 1.17 15.89
C LYS A 110 12.69 2.40 15.58
N TYR A 111 11.61 2.25 14.81
CA TYR A 111 10.83 3.38 14.33
C TYR A 111 9.33 3.13 14.54
N ASP A 112 8.68 4.09 15.19
CA ASP A 112 7.23 4.12 15.30
C ASP A 112 6.62 4.68 14.01
N TYR A 113 6.46 3.81 13.00
CA TYR A 113 6.00 4.20 11.66
C TYR A 113 4.60 4.83 11.63
N ALA A 114 3.74 4.45 12.57
CA ALA A 114 2.36 4.94 12.66
C ALA A 114 2.17 5.96 13.78
N ASN A 115 3.25 6.36 14.48
CA ASN A 115 3.21 7.25 15.64
C ASN A 115 2.18 6.79 16.70
N ILE A 116 2.12 5.48 16.96
CA ILE A 116 1.22 4.85 17.95
C ILE A 116 1.50 5.39 19.36
N LEU A 117 2.73 5.78 19.64
CA LEU A 117 3.13 6.38 20.91
C LEU A 117 2.82 7.88 21.00
N HIS A 118 2.19 8.47 19.98
CA HIS A 118 1.82 9.89 19.93
C HIS A 118 2.97 10.85 20.20
N SER A 119 4.15 10.54 19.66
CA SER A 119 5.31 11.43 19.72
C SER A 119 5.05 12.73 18.96
N GLY A 120 5.67 13.81 19.42
CA GLY A 120 5.58 15.12 18.77
C GLY A 120 6.21 15.12 17.39
N TRP A 121 5.44 15.48 16.35
CA TRP A 121 5.91 15.62 14.98
C TRP A 121 5.47 16.95 14.36
N ARG A 122 6.10 17.33 13.26
CA ARG A 122 5.80 18.56 12.51
C ARG A 122 5.70 18.27 11.03
N TYR A 123 4.79 18.95 10.35
CA TYR A 123 4.63 18.80 8.91
C TYR A 123 5.93 19.20 8.18
N PRO A 124 6.40 18.41 7.20
CA PRO A 124 7.58 18.76 6.41
C PRO A 124 7.35 20.07 5.65
N GLY A 125 8.21 21.07 5.86
CA GLY A 125 8.05 22.40 5.24
C GLY A 125 7.97 23.59 6.21
N GLY A 126 8.36 23.40 7.47
CA GLY A 126 8.57 24.51 8.41
C GLY A 126 7.35 24.91 9.24
N SER A 127 6.37 24.02 9.39
CA SER A 127 5.27 24.26 10.33
C SER A 127 5.79 24.48 11.75
N THR A 128 5.33 25.52 12.43
CA THR A 128 5.60 25.78 13.85
C THR A 128 4.69 24.96 14.77
N VAL A 129 3.60 24.40 14.23
CA VAL A 129 2.64 23.62 15.00
C VAL A 129 3.18 22.21 15.21
N THR A 130 3.37 21.87 16.48
CA THR A 130 3.70 20.50 16.90
C THR A 130 2.40 19.71 17.02
N ARG A 131 2.39 18.56 16.36
CA ARG A 131 1.29 17.61 16.27
C ARG A 131 1.65 16.34 17.02
N THR A 132 0.67 15.61 17.50
CA THR A 132 0.86 14.35 18.26
C THR A 132 -0.06 13.25 17.76
N GLU A 133 -0.84 13.53 16.72
CA GLU A 133 -1.75 12.57 16.11
C GLU A 133 -0.98 11.37 15.56
N SER A 134 -1.54 10.18 15.75
CA SER A 134 -1.10 8.94 15.13
C SER A 134 -1.58 8.87 13.68
N PHE A 135 -1.07 7.89 12.93
CA PHE A 135 -1.57 7.58 11.59
C PHE A 135 -3.08 7.29 11.60
N PHE A 136 -3.57 6.57 12.62
CA PHE A 136 -4.99 6.21 12.73
C PHE A 136 -5.87 7.44 13.02
N ASP A 137 -5.45 8.34 13.90
CA ASP A 137 -6.20 9.57 14.17
C ASP A 137 -6.33 10.43 12.91
N LEU A 138 -5.24 10.54 12.14
CA LEU A 138 -5.24 11.26 10.88
C LEU A 138 -6.12 10.58 9.84
N TYR A 139 -6.12 9.24 9.80
CA TYR A 139 -6.96 8.46 8.91
C TYR A 139 -8.44 8.70 9.20
N ASP A 140 -8.87 8.55 10.45
CA ASP A 140 -10.26 8.76 10.86
C ASP A 140 -10.72 10.20 10.59
N LYS A 141 -9.87 11.19 10.93
CA LYS A 141 -10.13 12.59 10.63
C LYS A 141 -10.29 12.84 9.13
N SER A 142 -9.48 12.18 8.30
CA SER A 142 -9.56 12.32 6.84
C SER A 142 -10.82 11.73 6.25
N VAL A 143 -11.36 10.65 6.84
CA VAL A 143 -12.64 10.05 6.44
C VAL A 143 -13.78 11.03 6.72
N ASP A 144 -13.81 11.61 7.92
CA ASP A 144 -14.83 12.59 8.31
C ASP A 144 -14.77 13.86 7.45
N GLU A 145 -13.57 14.38 7.20
CA GLU A 145 -13.34 15.54 6.34
C GLU A 145 -13.78 15.27 4.90
N SER A 146 -13.43 14.10 4.35
CA SER A 146 -13.83 13.70 2.99
C SER A 146 -15.35 13.59 2.87
N ALA A 147 -16.02 13.00 3.86
CA ALA A 147 -17.48 12.93 3.89
C ALA A 147 -18.13 14.33 3.95
N ALA A 148 -17.57 15.24 4.74
CA ALA A 148 -18.03 16.63 4.82
C ALA A 148 -17.83 17.35 3.47
N PHE A 149 -16.67 17.20 2.83
CA PHE A 149 -16.39 17.80 1.53
C PHE A 149 -17.32 17.28 0.44
N MET A 150 -17.58 15.96 0.39
CA MET A 150 -18.54 15.39 -0.55
C MET A 150 -19.94 15.98 -0.37
N ARG A 151 -20.44 16.06 0.88
CA ARG A 151 -21.74 16.68 1.15
C ARG A 151 -21.77 18.15 0.73
N SER A 152 -20.70 18.89 1.01
CA SER A 152 -20.60 20.30 0.64
C SER A 152 -20.64 20.50 -0.88
N PHE A 153 -19.95 19.65 -1.63
CA PHE A 153 -19.90 19.69 -3.09
C PHE A 153 -21.30 19.53 -3.71
N TYR A 154 -22.07 18.54 -3.22
CA TYR A 154 -23.44 18.30 -3.70
C TYR A 154 -24.46 19.34 -3.20
N SER A 155 -24.17 20.08 -2.12
CA SER A 155 -25.05 21.14 -1.63
C SER A 155 -24.92 22.46 -2.39
N THR A 156 -23.87 22.62 -3.21
CA THR A 156 -23.61 23.80 -4.04
C THR A 156 -24.17 23.71 -5.46
N GLU A 157 -24.86 22.62 -5.82
CA GLU A 157 -25.50 22.42 -7.13
C GLU A 157 -27.02 22.72 -7.15
N ASP A 158 -27.57 23.31 -6.08
CA ASP A 158 -28.89 23.97 -6.03
C ASP A 158 -28.74 25.51 -6.02
#